data_AF-W7Q7S1-F1
#
_entry.id   AF-W7Q7S1-F1
#
_cell.length_a   1.000
_cell.length_b   1.000
_cell.length_c   1.000
_cell.angle_alpha   90.00
_cell.angle_beta   90.00
_cell.angle_gamma   90.00
#
_symmetry.space_group_name_H-M   'P 1'
#
loop_
_entity.id
_entity.type
_entity.pdbx_description
1 polymer ?
#
loop_
_entity_poly.entity_id
_entity_poly.type
_entity_poly.pdbx_seq_one_letter_code
_entity_poly.pdbx_strand_id
1 'polypeptide(L)'
;LPAARQAAVTRGWLERETLREVALAHEVCPYYLGQELARWCDVTVGDVNHYFDAGGLLHGLAQANDWRLALLVDEAHNLVERARAMYSAEIDQRRFSRLHRSAPPALVRPLGRVVRQWQALVREAEPLPEGEPGRPAYRILDGLPDKLVGALQLLAAAITDYLGEHPTGADPELQERLFEALAFCRLADSFGDHSLCDLTCHGRGHAVVGLRNLVPADFLAPRFTAARSSVLFSATLSPAHYHRDLLGLPDGSAWQSVSSPFTSDQLAVRIQGAISTRLRDRAASIEPIVAELAGQYRQRPGNYLAFFSSFAYLDTVLARLREAHAEIPAWAQTRGMQEADRDTFLARFRPGGQGIGFAVLGGAFAEGIDLPGDRLIGAFIATLGLPPFDPFNEALKARLERRFGCGDDYAYRIPGLIKVIQAAGRVIRGPQDRGTLVLIDDRFGHHQFRSLLPSWWRLQPVQ
;
A
#
# COMPACT_ATOMS: atom_id res chain seq x y z
N LEU A 1 -5.41 6.36 -36.56
CA LEU A 1 -4.58 7.06 -35.54
C LEU A 1 -4.44 8.59 -35.77
N PRO A 2 -4.02 9.13 -36.93
CA PRO A 2 -3.86 10.58 -37.10
C PRO A 2 -5.14 11.40 -36.83
N ALA A 3 -6.29 10.94 -37.35
CA ALA A 3 -7.58 11.58 -37.09
C ALA A 3 -7.96 11.56 -35.60
N ALA A 4 -7.73 10.45 -34.90
CA ALA A 4 -7.98 10.32 -33.46
C ALA A 4 -7.13 11.31 -32.64
N ARG A 5 -5.86 11.49 -33.00
CA ARG A 5 -4.98 12.48 -32.36
C ARG A 5 -5.49 13.89 -32.57
N GLN A 6 -5.84 14.24 -33.81
CA GLN A 6 -6.38 15.56 -34.12
C GLN A 6 -7.69 15.83 -33.36
N ALA A 7 -8.59 14.85 -33.30
CA ALA A 7 -9.84 14.96 -32.56
C ALA A 7 -9.60 15.16 -31.06
N ALA A 8 -8.64 14.43 -30.48
CA ALA A 8 -8.30 14.56 -29.07
C ALA A 8 -7.69 15.94 -28.75
N VAL A 9 -6.76 16.43 -29.59
CA VAL A 9 -6.17 17.77 -29.43
C VAL A 9 -7.25 18.86 -29.53
N THR A 10 -8.22 18.73 -30.43
CA THR A 10 -9.34 19.67 -30.55
C THR A 10 -10.24 19.70 -29.30
N ARG A 11 -10.35 18.59 -28.55
CA ARG A 11 -11.10 18.57 -27.28
C ARG A 11 -10.39 19.33 -26.16
N GLY A 12 -9.07 19.44 -26.20
CA GLY A 12 -8.25 20.11 -25.18
C GLY A 12 -8.11 19.27 -23.90
N TRP A 13 -9.14 19.24 -23.05
CA TRP A 13 -9.12 18.47 -21.80
C TRP A 13 -9.50 17.01 -22.07
N LEU A 14 -8.57 16.10 -21.76
CA LEU A 14 -8.69 14.69 -22.05
C LEU A 14 -8.84 13.87 -20.76
N GLU A 15 -9.99 14.03 -20.12
CA GLU A 15 -10.39 13.14 -19.03
C GLU A 15 -10.62 11.72 -19.55
N ARG A 16 -10.67 10.75 -18.63
CA ARG A 16 -10.82 9.32 -18.96
C ARG A 16 -11.99 9.06 -19.92
N GLU A 17 -13.13 9.69 -19.68
CA GLU A 17 -14.34 9.53 -20.49
C GLU A 17 -14.16 10.16 -21.88
N THR A 18 -13.68 11.40 -21.95
CA THR A 18 -13.44 12.11 -23.21
C THR A 18 -12.41 11.39 -24.09
N LEU A 19 -11.30 10.92 -23.50
CA LEU A 19 -10.29 10.14 -24.21
C LEU A 19 -10.87 8.83 -24.74
N ARG A 20 -11.70 8.15 -23.95
CA ARG A 20 -12.38 6.91 -24.35
C ARG A 20 -13.35 7.17 -25.50
N GLU A 21 -14.17 8.21 -25.42
CA GLU A 21 -15.10 8.60 -26.49
C GLU A 21 -14.37 8.85 -27.81
N VAL A 22 -13.31 9.68 -27.79
CA VAL A 22 -12.53 10.00 -28.98
C VAL A 22 -11.87 8.73 -29.54
N ALA A 23 -11.26 7.90 -28.69
CA ALA A 23 -10.62 6.68 -29.15
C ALA A 23 -11.61 5.72 -29.82
N LEU A 24 -12.77 5.48 -29.21
CA LEU A 24 -13.80 4.59 -29.73
C LEU A 24 -14.45 5.12 -31.01
N ALA A 25 -14.67 6.44 -31.11
CA ALA A 25 -15.18 7.08 -32.33
C ALA A 25 -14.25 6.91 -33.54
N HIS A 26 -12.97 6.60 -33.30
CA HIS A 26 -11.96 6.37 -34.33
C HIS A 26 -11.42 4.93 -34.34
N GLU A 27 -12.08 3.99 -33.66
CA GLU A 27 -11.71 2.57 -33.59
C GLU A 27 -10.25 2.34 -33.11
N VAL A 28 -9.78 3.20 -32.20
CA VAL A 28 -8.45 3.08 -31.57
C VAL A 28 -8.63 2.64 -30.12
N CYS A 29 -7.69 1.83 -29.61
CA CYS A 29 -7.65 1.50 -28.19
C CYS A 29 -7.45 2.78 -27.34
N PRO A 30 -8.33 3.07 -26.35
CA PRO A 30 -8.20 4.26 -25.50
C PRO A 30 -6.86 4.36 -24.78
N TYR A 31 -6.34 3.22 -24.30
CA TYR A 31 -5.03 3.16 -23.63
C TYR A 31 -3.91 3.60 -24.57
N TYR A 32 -3.87 3.02 -25.77
CA TYR A 32 -2.85 3.36 -26.76
C TYR A 32 -2.94 4.82 -27.21
N LEU A 33 -4.16 5.34 -27.42
CA LEU A 33 -4.34 6.75 -27.74
C LEU A 33 -3.83 7.65 -26.60
N GLY A 34 -4.09 7.31 -25.34
CA GLY A 34 -3.57 8.05 -24.19
C GLY A 34 -2.05 8.07 -24.12
N GLN A 35 -1.38 6.93 -24.36
CA GLN A 35 0.08 6.86 -24.42
C GLN A 35 0.65 7.73 -25.54
N GLU A 36 0.00 7.72 -26.70
CA GLU A 36 0.39 8.58 -27.82
C GLU A 36 0.26 10.06 -27.45
N LEU A 37 -0.87 10.45 -26.86
CA LEU A 37 -1.18 11.83 -26.52
C LEU A 37 -0.29 12.40 -25.41
N ALA A 38 0.27 11.57 -24.53
CA ALA A 38 1.24 11.99 -23.52
C ALA A 38 2.46 12.73 -24.12
N ARG A 39 2.77 12.54 -25.41
CA ARG A 39 3.84 13.27 -26.13
C ARG A 39 3.48 14.69 -26.55
N TRP A 40 2.20 15.04 -26.51
CA TRP A 40 1.70 16.36 -26.89
C TRP A 40 0.95 17.08 -25.77
N CYS A 41 0.93 16.51 -24.56
CA CYS A 41 0.30 17.11 -23.39
C CYS A 41 1.30 17.97 -22.60
N ASP A 42 0.92 19.20 -22.28
CA ASP A 42 1.68 20.05 -21.33
C ASP A 42 1.55 19.57 -19.88
N VAL A 43 0.40 18.95 -19.54
CA VAL A 43 0.09 18.42 -18.22
C VAL A 43 -0.48 17.01 -18.36
N THR A 44 0.07 16.07 -17.60
CA THR A 44 -0.45 14.70 -17.50
C THR A 44 -0.78 14.38 -16.06
N VAL A 45 -2.00 13.90 -15.80
CA VAL A 45 -2.42 13.37 -14.50
C VAL A 45 -2.50 11.87 -14.61
N GLY A 46 -1.77 11.16 -13.76
CA GLY A 46 -1.69 9.72 -13.79
C GLY A 46 -1.12 9.15 -12.51
N ASP A 47 -1.15 7.83 -12.43
CA ASP A 47 -0.62 7.10 -11.30
C ASP A 47 0.92 7.26 -11.18
N VAL A 48 1.43 7.33 -9.95
CA VAL A 48 2.86 7.52 -9.64
C VAL A 48 3.75 6.45 -10.29
N ASN A 49 3.24 5.24 -10.55
CA ASN A 49 3.99 4.17 -11.21
C ASN A 49 4.43 4.58 -12.62
N HIS A 50 3.71 5.47 -13.32
CA HIS A 50 4.11 5.89 -14.65
C HIS A 50 5.43 6.67 -14.69
N TYR A 51 5.89 7.22 -13.57
CA TYR A 51 7.17 7.92 -13.47
C TYR A 51 8.18 7.19 -12.57
N PHE A 52 7.72 6.63 -11.45
CA PHE A 52 8.62 6.08 -10.43
C PHE A 52 8.92 4.59 -10.62
N ASP A 53 8.15 3.84 -11.39
CA ASP A 53 8.42 2.42 -11.64
C ASP A 53 9.64 2.23 -12.56
N ALA A 54 10.29 1.07 -12.47
CA ALA A 54 11.39 0.67 -13.35
C ALA A 54 11.04 0.86 -14.84
N GLY A 55 9.85 0.43 -15.25
CA GLY A 55 9.31 0.53 -16.62
C GLY A 55 8.31 1.67 -16.82
N GLY A 56 8.35 2.71 -15.97
CA GLY A 56 7.41 3.83 -16.02
C GLY A 56 7.39 4.55 -17.38
N LEU A 57 6.24 4.53 -18.06
CA LEU A 57 6.03 5.12 -19.39
C LEU A 57 6.48 6.59 -19.46
N LEU A 58 6.04 7.43 -18.51
CA LEU A 58 6.31 8.86 -18.53
C LEU A 58 7.80 9.15 -18.29
N HIS A 59 8.46 8.36 -17.43
CA HIS A 59 9.90 8.49 -17.27
C HIS A 59 10.65 8.07 -18.53
N GLY A 60 10.26 6.96 -19.17
CA GLY A 60 10.85 6.51 -20.42
C GLY A 60 10.67 7.52 -21.55
N LEU A 61 9.48 8.12 -21.67
CA LEU A 61 9.22 9.21 -22.62
C LEU A 61 10.06 10.45 -22.32
N ALA A 62 10.20 10.82 -21.04
CA ALA A 62 11.03 11.94 -20.65
C ALA A 62 12.50 11.73 -21.03
N GLN A 63 13.05 10.54 -20.79
CA GLN A 63 14.41 10.21 -21.20
C GLN A 63 14.57 10.20 -22.73
N ALA A 64 13.63 9.59 -23.45
CA ALA A 64 13.71 9.46 -24.90
C ALA A 64 13.60 10.79 -25.65
N ASN A 65 12.93 11.78 -25.07
CA ASN A 65 12.70 13.09 -25.67
C ASN A 65 13.43 14.24 -24.94
N ASP A 66 14.34 13.90 -24.01
CA ASP A 66 15.10 14.84 -23.18
C ASP A 66 14.22 15.90 -22.46
N TRP A 67 13.05 15.45 -21.97
CA TRP A 67 12.13 16.31 -21.22
C TRP A 67 12.60 16.48 -19.79
N ARG A 68 12.48 17.71 -19.28
CA ARG A 68 12.68 18.03 -17.87
C ARG A 68 11.34 18.29 -17.20
N LEU A 69 10.74 17.24 -16.64
CA LEU A 69 9.40 17.28 -16.05
C LEU A 69 9.39 17.98 -14.68
N ALA A 70 8.34 18.75 -14.40
CA ALA A 70 8.00 19.18 -13.04
C ALA A 70 6.98 18.19 -12.46
N LEU A 71 7.31 17.57 -11.32
CA LEU A 71 6.47 16.57 -10.68
C LEU A 71 5.63 17.18 -9.57
N LEU A 72 4.34 16.87 -9.56
CA LEU A 72 3.41 17.12 -8.46
C LEU A 72 2.94 15.77 -7.95
N VAL A 73 3.34 15.40 -6.73
CA VAL A 73 2.97 14.12 -6.12
C VAL A 73 1.98 14.37 -5.00
N ASP A 74 0.71 14.11 -5.30
CA ASP A 74 -0.37 14.10 -4.32
C ASP A 74 -0.32 12.84 -3.46
N GLU A 75 -0.81 12.96 -2.22
CA GLU A 75 -0.78 11.93 -1.19
C GLU A 75 0.57 11.21 -1.07
N ALA A 76 1.66 12.00 -1.11
CA ALA A 76 3.03 11.51 -1.15
C ALA A 76 3.42 10.63 0.06
N HIS A 77 2.62 10.59 1.13
CA HIS A 77 2.81 9.64 2.23
C HIS A 77 2.69 8.18 1.78
N ASN A 78 1.92 7.92 0.72
CA ASN A 78 1.79 6.59 0.13
C ASN A 78 2.99 6.19 -0.73
N LEU A 79 3.81 7.15 -1.18
CA LEU A 79 4.86 6.88 -2.15
C LEU A 79 5.90 5.87 -1.65
N VAL A 80 6.17 5.83 -0.33
CA VAL A 80 7.08 4.84 0.27
C VAL A 80 6.60 3.41 0.02
N GLU A 81 5.38 3.08 0.42
CA GLU A 81 4.82 1.73 0.24
C GLU A 81 4.61 1.40 -1.25
N ARG A 82 4.17 2.37 -2.03
CA ARG A 82 4.00 2.24 -3.48
C ARG A 82 5.32 1.92 -4.17
N ALA A 83 6.41 2.60 -3.81
CA ALA A 83 7.72 2.35 -4.38
C ALA A 83 8.32 1.02 -3.88
N ARG A 84 8.13 0.65 -2.61
CA ARG A 84 8.50 -0.70 -2.12
C ARG A 84 7.85 -1.78 -2.98
N ALA A 85 6.57 -1.62 -3.35
CA ALA A 85 5.88 -2.53 -4.25
C ALA A 85 6.45 -2.52 -5.69
N MET A 86 6.71 -1.34 -6.27
CA MET A 86 7.33 -1.20 -7.61
C MET A 86 8.70 -1.90 -7.71
N TYR A 87 9.48 -1.86 -6.62
CA TYR A 87 10.84 -2.40 -6.57
C TYR A 87 10.93 -3.73 -5.81
N SER A 88 9.82 -4.47 -5.72
CA SER A 88 9.78 -5.84 -5.21
C SER A 88 9.31 -6.80 -6.31
N ALA A 89 9.74 -8.06 -6.23
CA ALA A 89 9.29 -9.12 -7.12
C ALA A 89 9.20 -10.45 -6.38
N GLU A 90 8.33 -11.33 -6.86
CA GLU A 90 8.20 -12.70 -6.38
C GLU A 90 8.23 -13.65 -7.56
N ILE A 91 8.78 -14.85 -7.34
CA ILE A 91 8.69 -15.99 -8.24
C ILE A 91 8.03 -17.15 -7.50
N ASP A 92 7.18 -17.91 -8.19
CA ASP A 92 6.42 -19.04 -7.60
C ASP A 92 6.83 -20.38 -8.23
N GLN A 93 7.29 -21.33 -7.41
CA GLN A 93 7.68 -22.67 -7.81
C GLN A 93 6.64 -23.37 -8.69
N ARG A 94 5.36 -23.25 -8.32
CA ARG A 94 4.26 -23.96 -8.98
C ARG A 94 4.06 -23.46 -10.39
N ARG A 95 4.24 -22.15 -10.64
CA ARG A 95 4.09 -21.54 -11.96
C ARG A 95 5.14 -22.08 -12.92
N PHE A 96 6.41 -22.08 -12.52
CA PHE A 96 7.49 -22.64 -13.33
C PHE A 96 7.37 -24.17 -13.49
N SER A 97 6.95 -24.88 -12.45
CA SER A 97 6.73 -26.34 -12.51
C SER A 97 5.54 -26.73 -13.39
N ARG A 98 4.50 -25.89 -13.45
CA ARG A 98 3.38 -26.06 -14.37
C ARG A 98 3.83 -25.83 -15.81
N LEU A 99 4.52 -24.72 -16.07
CA LEU A 99 5.03 -24.40 -17.40
C LEU A 99 6.00 -25.49 -17.92
N HIS A 100 6.85 -26.06 -17.06
CA HIS A 100 7.74 -27.15 -17.43
C HIS A 100 6.99 -28.41 -17.97
N ARG A 101 5.77 -28.68 -17.50
CA ARG A 101 5.00 -29.87 -17.93
C ARG A 101 4.42 -29.72 -19.34
N SER A 102 4.13 -28.50 -19.76
CA SER A 102 3.59 -28.16 -21.07
C SER A 102 4.62 -27.47 -21.98
N ALA A 103 5.90 -27.50 -21.59
CA ALA A 103 6.95 -26.76 -22.26
C ALA A 103 7.18 -27.23 -23.72
N PRO A 104 7.34 -26.29 -24.68
CA PRO A 104 7.86 -26.61 -26.00
C PRO A 104 9.22 -27.31 -25.91
N PRO A 105 9.58 -28.19 -26.86
CA PRO A 105 10.83 -28.96 -26.81
C PRO A 105 12.09 -28.13 -26.55
N ALA A 106 12.17 -26.92 -27.14
CA ALA A 106 13.27 -25.98 -26.94
C ALA A 106 13.41 -25.50 -25.48
N LEU A 107 12.31 -25.42 -24.74
CA LEU A 107 12.25 -24.84 -23.39
C LEU A 107 12.27 -25.88 -22.26
N VAL A 108 12.12 -27.18 -22.57
CA VAL A 108 12.15 -28.28 -21.58
C VAL A 108 13.44 -28.23 -20.75
N ARG A 109 14.59 -28.09 -21.39
CA ARG A 109 15.89 -28.08 -20.69
C ARG A 109 16.09 -26.82 -19.81
N PRO A 110 15.87 -25.58 -20.31
CA PRO A 110 15.91 -24.37 -19.48
C PRO A 110 14.94 -24.42 -18.28
N LEU A 111 13.68 -24.79 -18.50
CA LEU A 111 12.69 -24.89 -17.42
C LEU A 111 13.05 -25.98 -16.41
N GLY A 112 13.53 -27.14 -16.88
CA GLY A 112 14.00 -28.21 -16.01
C GLY A 112 15.21 -27.81 -15.17
N ARG A 113 16.05 -26.87 -15.63
CA ARG A 113 17.12 -26.28 -14.81
C ARG A 113 16.56 -25.42 -13.68
N VAL A 114 15.59 -24.54 -13.96
CA VAL A 114 14.93 -23.72 -12.94
C VAL A 114 14.26 -24.61 -11.87
N VAL A 115 13.51 -25.63 -12.28
CA VAL A 115 12.87 -26.58 -11.35
C VAL A 115 13.90 -27.28 -10.45
N ARG A 116 15.05 -27.70 -11.01
CA ARG A 116 16.13 -28.32 -10.21
C ARG A 116 16.78 -27.36 -9.22
N GLN A 117 17.06 -26.12 -9.63
CA GLN A 117 17.66 -25.13 -8.73
C GLN A 117 16.69 -24.72 -7.63
N TRP A 118 15.40 -24.70 -7.91
CA TRP A 118 14.38 -24.52 -6.89
C TRP A 118 14.43 -25.62 -5.82
N GLN A 119 14.46 -26.88 -6.24
CA GLN A 119 14.53 -28.01 -5.31
C GLN A 119 15.82 -27.98 -4.48
N ALA A 120 16.94 -27.53 -5.06
CA ALA A 120 18.18 -27.34 -4.34
C ALA A 120 18.04 -26.25 -3.27
N LEU A 121 17.49 -25.09 -3.63
CA LEU A 121 17.25 -23.97 -2.69
C LEU A 121 16.37 -24.40 -1.50
N VAL A 122 15.25 -25.09 -1.76
CA VAL A 122 14.36 -25.54 -0.68
C VAL A 122 15.07 -26.52 0.26
N ARG A 123 15.88 -27.44 -0.28
CA ARG A 123 16.68 -28.37 0.54
C ARG A 123 17.77 -27.66 1.34
N GLU A 124 18.45 -26.67 0.75
CA GLU A 124 19.47 -25.86 1.42
C GLU A 124 18.86 -24.99 2.53
N ALA A 125 17.59 -24.62 2.41
CA ALA A 125 16.85 -23.84 3.40
C ALA A 125 16.26 -24.67 4.56
N GLU A 126 16.41 -26.00 4.56
CA GLU A 126 15.97 -26.88 5.66
C GLU A 126 16.99 -26.87 6.84
N PRO A 127 16.53 -27.01 8.10
CA PRO A 127 15.15 -27.09 8.53
C PRO A 127 14.45 -25.73 8.42
N LEU A 128 13.24 -25.73 7.87
CA LEU A 128 12.38 -24.55 7.87
C LEU A 128 11.70 -24.45 9.24
N PRO A 129 11.47 -23.23 9.78
CA PRO A 129 10.69 -23.08 11.00
C PRO A 129 9.34 -23.78 10.86
N GLU A 130 8.90 -24.54 11.87
CA GLU A 130 7.55 -25.08 11.89
C GLU A 130 6.56 -23.90 11.82
N GLY A 131 5.83 -23.80 10.72
CA GLY A 131 4.74 -22.84 10.62
C GLY A 131 3.66 -23.19 11.65
N GLU A 132 3.06 -22.18 12.27
CA GLU A 132 1.83 -22.39 13.05
C GLU A 132 0.80 -23.16 12.17
N PRO A 133 -0.06 -24.01 12.74
CA PRO A 133 -1.08 -24.73 11.97
C PRO A 133 -1.87 -23.78 11.05
N GLY A 134 -1.74 -23.99 9.73
CA GLY A 134 -2.38 -23.14 8.71
C GLY A 134 -1.56 -21.94 8.21
N ARG A 135 -0.32 -21.74 8.68
CA ARG A 135 0.63 -20.75 8.15
C ARG A 135 1.80 -21.40 7.41
N PRO A 136 2.22 -20.86 6.25
CA PRO A 136 3.40 -21.36 5.56
C PRO A 136 4.67 -21.10 6.39
N ALA A 137 5.67 -21.96 6.21
CA ALA A 137 6.98 -21.74 6.80
C ALA A 137 7.66 -20.55 6.09
N TYR A 138 8.23 -19.63 6.87
CA TYR A 138 8.84 -18.40 6.36
C TYR A 138 10.30 -18.32 6.82
N ARG A 139 11.19 -17.93 5.90
CA ARG A 139 12.61 -17.73 6.20
C ARG A 139 13.18 -16.57 5.39
N ILE A 140 13.97 -15.71 6.03
CA ILE A 140 14.81 -14.72 5.36
C ILE A 140 16.11 -15.42 4.96
N LEU A 141 16.53 -15.24 3.72
CA LEU A 141 17.78 -15.77 3.18
C LEU A 141 18.94 -14.80 3.46
N ASP A 142 20.13 -15.34 3.71
CA ASP A 142 21.33 -14.52 3.99
C ASP A 142 21.82 -13.74 2.75
N GLY A 143 21.38 -14.14 1.56
CA GLY A 143 21.69 -13.51 0.29
C GLY A 143 20.79 -14.00 -0.84
N LEU A 144 21.15 -13.68 -2.07
CA LEU A 144 20.43 -14.13 -3.25
C LEU A 144 20.64 -15.63 -3.49
N PRO A 145 19.62 -16.34 -4.00
CA PRO A 145 19.80 -17.70 -4.50
C PRO A 145 20.43 -17.66 -5.90
N ASP A 146 21.74 -17.37 -5.98
CA ASP A 146 22.46 -17.07 -7.24
C ASP A 146 22.28 -18.15 -8.32
N LYS A 147 22.27 -19.43 -7.93
CA LYS A 147 22.05 -20.54 -8.87
C LYS A 147 20.65 -20.48 -9.51
N LEU A 148 19.64 -20.09 -8.74
CA LEU A 148 18.27 -19.92 -9.23
C LEU A 148 18.17 -18.68 -10.12
N VAL A 149 18.78 -17.56 -9.70
CA VAL A 149 18.85 -16.32 -10.51
C VAL A 149 19.50 -16.60 -11.87
N GLY A 150 20.66 -17.26 -11.90
CA GLY A 150 21.33 -17.63 -13.14
C GLY A 150 20.50 -18.59 -14.01
N ALA A 151 19.73 -19.50 -13.41
CA ALA A 151 18.81 -20.35 -14.14
C ALA A 151 17.64 -19.55 -14.76
N LEU A 152 17.13 -18.53 -14.07
CA LEU A 152 16.08 -17.64 -14.57
C LEU A 152 16.58 -16.74 -15.70
N GLN A 153 17.80 -16.21 -15.62
CA GLN A 153 18.42 -15.43 -16.70
C GLN A 153 18.53 -16.27 -17.98
N LEU A 154 19.00 -17.51 -17.88
CA LEU A 154 19.10 -18.43 -19.01
C LEU A 154 17.73 -18.85 -19.55
N LEU A 155 16.73 -19.00 -18.68
CA LEU A 155 15.35 -19.24 -19.10
C LEU A 155 14.77 -18.05 -19.85
N ALA A 156 14.97 -16.82 -19.35
CA ALA A 156 14.47 -15.62 -19.99
C ALA A 156 15.05 -15.44 -21.41
N ALA A 157 16.36 -15.68 -21.57
CA ALA A 157 16.99 -15.70 -22.89
C ALA A 157 16.34 -16.75 -23.81
N ALA A 158 16.20 -17.99 -23.34
CA ALA A 158 15.61 -19.06 -24.14
C ALA A 158 14.15 -18.81 -24.54
N ILE A 159 13.32 -18.24 -23.64
CA ILE A 159 11.94 -17.87 -23.97
C ILE A 159 11.93 -16.73 -25.00
N THR A 160 12.84 -15.75 -24.87
CA THR A 160 12.95 -14.64 -25.82
C THR A 160 13.29 -15.14 -27.23
N ASP A 161 14.29 -16.00 -27.35
CA ASP A 161 14.68 -16.62 -28.62
C ASP A 161 13.51 -17.41 -29.23
N TYR A 162 12.85 -18.24 -28.41
CA TYR A 162 11.71 -19.04 -28.85
C TYR A 162 10.55 -18.18 -29.37
N LEU A 163 10.16 -17.12 -28.64
CA LEU A 163 9.10 -16.21 -29.07
C LEU A 163 9.47 -15.42 -30.34
N GLY A 164 10.76 -15.09 -30.51
CA GLY A 164 11.27 -14.46 -31.73
C GLY A 164 11.16 -15.36 -32.96
N GLU A 165 11.41 -16.66 -32.80
CA GLU A 165 11.26 -17.66 -33.86
C GLU A 165 9.79 -18.05 -34.12
N HIS A 166 8.89 -17.82 -33.17
CA HIS A 166 7.48 -18.23 -33.23
C HIS A 166 6.50 -17.05 -32.99
N PRO A 167 6.53 -15.98 -33.81
CA PRO A 167 5.77 -14.76 -33.56
C PRO A 167 4.24 -14.93 -33.59
N THR A 168 3.74 -15.93 -34.32
CA THR A 168 2.29 -16.26 -34.38
C THR A 168 1.84 -17.18 -33.24
N GLY A 169 2.75 -17.67 -32.41
CA GLY A 169 2.52 -18.56 -31.28
C GLY A 169 2.83 -17.92 -29.93
N ALA A 170 2.52 -16.62 -29.77
CA ALA A 170 2.71 -15.87 -28.53
C ALA A 170 1.83 -16.44 -27.41
N ASP A 171 2.31 -17.50 -26.76
CA ASP A 171 1.68 -18.10 -25.59
C ASP A 171 1.71 -17.09 -24.44
N PRO A 172 0.55 -16.59 -23.98
CA PRO A 172 0.49 -15.63 -22.88
C PRO A 172 1.21 -16.13 -21.62
N GLU A 173 1.19 -17.44 -21.35
CA GLU A 173 1.86 -18.01 -20.17
C GLU A 173 3.38 -17.92 -20.29
N LEU A 174 3.96 -18.12 -21.48
CA LEU A 174 5.40 -17.93 -21.72
C LEU A 174 5.80 -16.46 -21.57
N GLN A 175 5.01 -15.54 -22.13
CA GLN A 175 5.29 -14.11 -22.04
C GLN A 175 5.21 -13.60 -20.59
N GLU A 176 4.22 -14.05 -19.82
CA GLU A 176 4.13 -13.73 -18.39
C GLU A 176 5.35 -14.24 -17.62
N ARG A 177 5.78 -15.49 -17.85
CA ARG A 177 6.95 -16.06 -17.14
C ARG A 177 8.25 -15.40 -17.56
N LEU A 178 8.36 -14.97 -18.82
CA LEU A 178 9.47 -14.15 -19.28
C LEU A 178 9.55 -12.83 -18.51
N PHE A 179 8.45 -12.08 -18.42
CA PHE A 179 8.43 -10.81 -17.70
C PHE A 179 8.67 -10.98 -16.20
N GLU A 180 8.12 -12.03 -15.58
CA GLU A 180 8.38 -12.37 -14.18
C GLU A 180 9.87 -12.66 -13.94
N ALA A 181 10.49 -13.48 -14.79
CA ALA A 181 11.92 -13.80 -14.72
C ALA A 181 12.80 -12.56 -14.95
N LEU A 182 12.51 -11.74 -15.97
CA LEU A 182 13.25 -10.51 -16.27
C LEU A 182 13.13 -9.48 -15.14
N ALA A 183 11.93 -9.32 -14.56
CA ALA A 183 11.71 -8.43 -13.42
C ALA A 183 12.51 -8.88 -12.20
N PHE A 184 12.46 -10.17 -11.87
CA PHE A 184 13.22 -10.72 -10.75
C PHE A 184 14.73 -10.59 -10.95
N CYS A 185 15.25 -10.95 -12.13
CA CYS A 185 16.69 -10.87 -12.42
C CYS A 185 17.21 -9.42 -12.36
N ARG A 186 16.47 -8.45 -12.89
CA ARG A 186 16.86 -7.03 -12.83
C ARG A 186 16.94 -6.50 -11.40
N LEU A 187 16.02 -6.92 -10.53
CA LEU A 187 16.06 -6.57 -9.11
C LEU A 187 17.18 -7.33 -8.37
N ALA A 188 17.50 -8.56 -8.78
CA ALA A 188 18.63 -9.30 -8.25
C ALA A 188 19.97 -8.62 -8.61
N ASP A 189 20.12 -8.10 -9.83
CA ASP A 189 21.33 -7.39 -10.27
C ASP A 189 21.58 -6.09 -9.46
N SER A 190 20.51 -5.48 -8.95
CA SER A 190 20.56 -4.31 -8.07
C SER A 190 20.38 -4.66 -6.60
N PHE A 191 20.51 -5.93 -6.21
CA PHE A 191 20.32 -6.34 -4.82
C PHE A 191 21.41 -5.74 -3.92
N GLY A 192 20.97 -5.14 -2.83
CA GLY A 192 21.85 -4.45 -1.90
C GLY A 192 21.24 -4.36 -0.51
N ASP A 193 21.78 -3.46 0.29
CA ASP A 193 21.32 -3.31 1.66
C ASP A 193 19.89 -2.73 1.76
N HIS A 194 19.36 -2.17 0.69
CA HIS A 194 17.98 -1.68 0.60
C HIS A 194 16.92 -2.77 0.42
N SER A 195 17.31 -4.03 0.22
CA SER A 195 16.39 -5.15 -0.03
C SER A 195 16.65 -6.35 0.88
N LEU A 196 15.68 -7.26 0.95
CA LEU A 196 15.85 -8.61 1.48
C LEU A 196 15.41 -9.66 0.46
N CYS A 197 15.92 -10.88 0.63
CA CYS A 197 15.42 -12.04 -0.07
C CYS A 197 14.76 -12.99 0.95
N ASP A 198 13.54 -13.42 0.69
CA ASP A 198 12.81 -14.36 1.53
C ASP A 198 12.34 -15.60 0.76
N LEU A 199 12.09 -16.67 1.52
CA LEU A 199 11.54 -17.92 1.06
C LEU A 199 10.31 -18.26 1.90
N THR A 200 9.17 -18.44 1.24
CA THR A 200 7.93 -18.89 1.86
C THR A 200 7.57 -20.27 1.33
N CYS A 201 7.40 -21.26 2.20
CA CYS A 201 7.10 -22.64 1.84
C CYS A 201 5.70 -23.02 2.34
N HIS A 202 4.80 -23.34 1.40
CA HIS A 202 3.40 -23.70 1.65
C HIS A 202 3.16 -25.22 1.67
N GLY A 203 4.23 -26.01 1.81
CA GLY A 203 4.21 -27.47 1.72
C GLY A 203 4.98 -28.00 0.51
N ARG A 204 4.92 -29.31 0.31
CA ARG A 204 5.74 -30.01 -0.69
C ARG A 204 5.46 -29.51 -2.11
N GLY A 205 6.51 -29.03 -2.79
CA GLY A 205 6.43 -28.55 -4.17
C GLY A 205 5.73 -27.20 -4.34
N HIS A 206 5.57 -26.44 -3.25
CA HIS A 206 5.09 -25.06 -3.30
C HIS A 206 5.92 -24.16 -2.40
N ALA A 207 6.81 -23.40 -3.02
CA ALA A 207 7.46 -22.29 -2.37
C ALA A 207 7.43 -21.05 -3.25
N VAL A 208 7.65 -19.89 -2.63
CA VAL A 208 7.76 -18.59 -3.25
C VAL A 208 9.05 -17.96 -2.77
N VAL A 209 9.85 -17.42 -3.70
CA VAL A 209 11.01 -16.59 -3.38
C VAL A 209 10.64 -15.14 -3.65
N GLY A 210 10.80 -14.28 -2.66
CA GLY A 210 10.57 -12.85 -2.79
C GLY A 210 11.89 -12.06 -2.74
N LEU A 211 11.99 -11.04 -3.58
CA LEU A 211 12.89 -9.89 -3.40
C LEU A 211 12.02 -8.74 -2.91
N ARG A 212 12.26 -8.29 -1.68
CA ARG A 212 11.47 -7.23 -1.03
C ARG A 212 12.33 -6.00 -0.92
N ASN A 213 11.94 -4.91 -1.57
CA ASN A 213 12.53 -3.61 -1.29
C ASN A 213 12.04 -3.12 0.08
N LEU A 214 13.00 -2.78 0.94
CA LEU A 214 12.78 -2.20 2.26
C LEU A 214 12.98 -0.69 2.25
N VAL A 215 13.93 -0.21 1.45
CA VAL A 215 14.27 1.20 1.35
C VAL A 215 14.23 1.61 -0.13
N PRO A 216 13.15 2.28 -0.58
CA PRO A 216 13.02 2.61 -2.00
C PRO A 216 13.90 3.79 -2.44
N ALA A 217 14.51 4.50 -1.49
CA ALA A 217 15.36 5.67 -1.71
C ALA A 217 16.36 5.51 -2.85
N ASP A 218 17.04 4.36 -2.92
CA ASP A 218 18.11 4.14 -3.90
C ASP A 218 17.58 4.07 -5.34
N PHE A 219 16.32 3.65 -5.51
CA PHE A 219 15.65 3.62 -6.80
C PHE A 219 14.96 4.95 -7.15
N LEU A 220 14.48 5.68 -6.14
CA LEU A 220 13.75 6.92 -6.34
C LEU A 220 14.65 8.15 -6.48
N ALA A 221 15.80 8.19 -5.79
CA ALA A 221 16.72 9.33 -5.85
C ALA A 221 17.16 9.70 -7.28
N PRO A 222 17.51 8.74 -8.17
CA PRO A 222 17.80 9.05 -9.56
C PRO A 222 16.59 9.63 -10.32
N ARG A 223 15.36 9.19 -9.99
CA ARG A 223 14.12 9.68 -10.60
C ARG A 223 13.87 11.14 -10.21
N PHE A 224 14.02 11.47 -8.93
CA PHE A 224 13.90 12.85 -8.46
C PHE A 224 14.98 13.75 -9.05
N THR A 225 16.20 13.24 -9.21
CA THR A 225 17.32 13.98 -9.82
C THR A 225 17.08 14.28 -11.30
N ALA A 226 16.44 13.36 -12.03
CA ALA A 226 16.11 13.54 -13.44
C ALA A 226 15.00 14.58 -13.67
N ALA A 227 14.14 14.81 -12.67
CA ALA A 227 13.10 15.82 -12.75
C ALA A 227 13.68 17.25 -12.71
N ARG A 228 12.97 18.22 -13.30
CA ARG A 228 13.29 19.64 -13.14
C ARG A 228 13.03 20.11 -11.71
N SER A 229 11.92 19.66 -11.14
CA SER A 229 11.47 19.97 -9.79
C SER A 229 10.49 18.91 -9.34
N SER A 230 10.36 18.70 -8.03
CA SER A 230 9.36 17.80 -7.45
C SER A 230 8.74 18.45 -6.23
N VAL A 231 7.41 18.54 -6.23
CA VAL A 231 6.62 19.01 -5.10
C VAL A 231 5.80 17.83 -4.60
N LEU A 232 6.10 17.38 -3.39
CA LEU A 232 5.39 16.30 -2.71
C LEU A 232 4.49 16.95 -1.66
N PHE A 233 3.21 16.63 -1.67
CA PHE A 233 2.26 17.18 -0.71
C PHE A 233 1.35 16.09 -0.16
N SER A 234 1.10 16.17 1.14
CA SER A 234 0.08 15.40 1.85
C SER A 234 -0.08 15.94 3.27
N ALA A 235 -1.24 15.67 3.88
CA ALA A 235 -1.54 16.01 5.26
C ALA A 235 -0.66 15.25 6.29
N THR A 236 -0.06 14.13 5.91
CA THR A 236 0.65 13.22 6.84
C THR A 236 2.12 13.01 6.49
N LEU A 237 2.79 14.03 5.94
CA LEU A 237 4.22 13.94 5.65
C LEU A 237 5.11 14.14 6.88
N SER A 238 4.60 14.75 7.95
CA SER A 238 5.36 14.95 9.19
C SER A 238 5.55 13.62 9.93
N PRO A 239 6.76 13.30 10.42
CA PRO A 239 7.95 14.14 10.43
C PRO A 239 8.80 14.01 9.15
N ALA A 240 9.49 15.10 8.79
CA ALA A 240 10.19 15.24 7.51
C ALA A 240 11.24 14.16 7.22
N HIS A 241 12.03 13.80 8.23
CA HIS A 241 13.13 12.85 8.10
C HIS A 241 12.65 11.49 7.57
N TYR A 242 11.51 10.97 8.03
CA TYR A 242 10.97 9.68 7.57
C TYR A 242 10.80 9.60 6.06
N HIS A 243 10.12 10.59 5.46
CA HIS A 243 9.89 10.60 4.02
C HIS A 243 11.15 11.00 3.25
N ARG A 244 11.95 11.94 3.76
CA ARG A 244 13.21 12.34 3.12
C ARG A 244 14.14 11.14 2.95
N ASP A 245 14.34 10.39 4.02
CA ASP A 245 15.28 9.30 4.09
C ASP A 245 14.78 8.09 3.27
N LEU A 246 13.49 7.72 3.39
CA LEU A 246 12.94 6.57 2.67
C LEU A 246 12.69 6.82 1.18
N LEU A 247 12.44 8.07 0.78
CA LEU A 247 12.26 8.43 -0.63
C LEU A 247 13.58 8.86 -1.30
N GLY A 248 14.68 9.00 -0.55
CA GLY A 248 15.96 9.43 -1.09
C GLY A 248 15.93 10.88 -1.58
N LEU A 249 15.19 11.74 -0.89
CA LEU A 249 15.15 13.16 -1.22
C LEU A 249 16.46 13.84 -0.78
N PRO A 250 16.96 14.84 -1.52
CA PRO A 250 18.17 15.58 -1.13
C PRO A 250 18.07 16.23 0.27
N ASP A 251 19.20 16.34 0.98
CA ASP A 251 19.24 16.95 2.32
C ASP A 251 18.72 18.39 2.36
N GLY A 252 18.91 19.14 1.27
CA GLY A 252 18.44 20.51 1.09
C GLY A 252 16.98 20.63 0.63
N SER A 253 16.21 19.54 0.58
CA SER A 253 14.78 19.59 0.24
C SER A 253 14.03 20.48 1.22
N ALA A 254 13.40 21.53 0.67
CA ALA A 254 12.57 22.43 1.46
C ALA A 254 11.37 21.66 2.03
N TRP A 255 11.11 21.86 3.32
CA TRP A 255 9.98 21.26 4.01
C TRP A 255 9.11 22.33 4.62
N GLN A 256 7.86 22.42 4.17
CA GLN A 256 6.93 23.44 4.64
C GLN A 256 5.66 22.78 5.19
N SER A 257 5.30 23.16 6.41
CA SER A 257 3.97 22.88 6.95
C SER A 257 3.07 24.08 6.67
N VAL A 258 1.98 23.85 5.97
CA VAL A 258 0.93 24.86 5.77
C VAL A 258 -0.09 24.69 6.89
N SER A 259 -0.52 25.81 7.49
CA SER A 259 -1.51 25.80 8.56
C SER A 259 -2.80 25.10 8.10
N SER A 260 -3.32 24.22 8.96
CA SER A 260 -4.63 23.60 8.73
C SER A 260 -5.70 24.68 8.57
N PRO A 261 -6.60 24.58 7.58
CA PRO A 261 -7.77 25.45 7.51
C PRO A 261 -8.79 25.14 8.61
N PHE A 262 -8.59 24.05 9.37
CA PHE A 262 -9.46 23.61 10.45
C PHE A 262 -9.00 24.13 11.81
N THR A 263 -9.97 24.37 12.68
CA THR A 263 -9.76 24.83 14.06
C THR A 263 -9.96 23.68 15.05
N SER A 264 -9.29 23.74 16.20
CA SER A 264 -9.40 22.70 17.23
C SER A 264 -10.82 22.52 17.79
N ASP A 265 -11.67 23.55 17.67
CA ASP A 265 -13.04 23.53 18.19
C ASP A 265 -14.01 22.75 17.28
N GLN A 266 -13.57 22.38 16.08
CA GLN A 266 -14.33 21.53 15.16
C GLN A 266 -14.25 20.04 15.52
N LEU A 267 -13.12 19.60 16.09
CA LEU A 267 -12.86 18.20 16.39
C LEU A 267 -12.54 18.00 17.87
N ALA A 268 -13.48 17.41 18.60
CA ALA A 268 -13.21 16.98 19.97
C ALA A 268 -12.37 15.70 19.94
N VAL A 269 -11.08 15.80 20.26
CA VAL A 269 -10.16 14.65 20.31
C VAL A 269 -9.99 14.18 21.74
N ARG A 270 -10.42 12.95 22.04
CA ARG A 270 -10.32 12.32 23.36
C ARG A 270 -9.40 11.10 23.31
N ILE A 271 -8.62 10.89 24.37
CA ILE A 271 -7.78 9.69 24.52
C ILE A 271 -8.33 8.83 25.65
N GLN A 272 -8.80 7.63 25.32
CA GLN A 272 -9.14 6.60 26.29
C GLN A 272 -7.89 5.85 26.75
N GLY A 273 -7.11 6.50 27.62
CA GLY A 273 -5.80 6.04 28.07
C GLY A 273 -5.82 4.87 29.06
N ALA A 274 -6.99 4.49 29.59
CA ALA A 274 -7.15 3.36 30.49
C ALA A 274 -7.26 2.00 29.77
N ILE A 275 -7.41 2.01 28.44
CA ILE A 275 -7.65 0.81 27.62
C ILE A 275 -6.36 0.44 26.90
N SER A 276 -5.89 -0.80 27.03
CA SER A 276 -4.79 -1.34 26.20
C SER A 276 -5.36 -2.21 25.08
N THR A 277 -4.97 -1.94 23.82
CA THR A 277 -5.40 -2.75 22.65
C THR A 277 -4.38 -3.81 22.23
N ARG A 278 -3.36 -4.04 23.06
CA ARG A 278 -2.31 -5.05 22.81
C ARG A 278 -2.90 -6.44 22.80
N LEU A 279 -2.29 -7.34 22.03
CA LEU A 279 -2.79 -8.72 21.86
C LEU A 279 -3.12 -9.41 23.19
N ARG A 280 -2.22 -9.30 24.18
CA ARG A 280 -2.39 -9.89 25.52
C ARG A 280 -3.55 -9.30 26.33
N ASP A 281 -3.92 -8.05 26.09
CA ASP A 281 -4.93 -7.29 26.85
C ASP A 281 -6.29 -7.26 26.13
N ARG A 282 -6.36 -7.77 24.89
CA ARG A 282 -7.55 -7.65 24.02
C ARG A 282 -8.83 -8.17 24.68
N ALA A 283 -8.78 -9.32 25.35
CA ALA A 283 -9.96 -9.88 26.01
C ALA A 283 -10.53 -8.91 27.07
N ALA A 284 -9.66 -8.30 27.89
CA ALA A 284 -10.05 -7.34 28.91
C ALA A 284 -10.50 -5.97 28.33
N SER A 285 -10.02 -5.62 27.14
CA SER A 285 -10.35 -4.35 26.48
C SER A 285 -11.75 -4.29 25.86
N ILE A 286 -12.41 -5.43 25.63
CA ILE A 286 -13.67 -5.49 24.86
C ILE A 286 -14.79 -4.73 25.58
N GLU A 287 -15.06 -5.01 26.87
CA GLU A 287 -16.14 -4.32 27.60
C GLU A 287 -15.92 -2.80 27.67
N PRO A 288 -14.73 -2.29 28.05
CA PRO A 288 -14.48 -0.85 28.03
C PRO A 288 -14.66 -0.20 26.65
N ILE A 289 -14.25 -0.87 25.57
CA ILE A 289 -14.43 -0.35 24.21
C ILE A 289 -15.91 -0.27 23.84
N VAL A 290 -16.69 -1.31 24.14
CA VAL A 290 -18.14 -1.35 23.88
C VAL A 290 -18.84 -0.25 24.68
N ALA A 291 -18.46 -0.05 25.95
CA ALA A 291 -18.99 1.02 26.79
C ALA A 291 -18.69 2.42 26.22
N GLU A 292 -17.47 2.65 25.71
CA GLU A 292 -17.09 3.92 25.08
C GLU A 292 -17.88 4.18 23.79
N LEU A 293 -17.97 3.17 22.90
CA LEU A 293 -18.72 3.25 21.66
C LEU A 293 -20.19 3.61 21.92
N ALA A 294 -20.83 2.88 22.83
CA ALA A 294 -22.24 3.07 23.16
C ALA A 294 -22.48 4.38 23.93
N GLY A 295 -21.58 4.75 24.85
CA GLY A 295 -21.65 6.00 25.60
C GLY A 295 -21.59 7.21 24.67
N GLN A 296 -20.60 7.25 23.78
CA GLN A 296 -20.47 8.34 22.79
C GLN A 296 -21.66 8.38 21.83
N TYR A 297 -22.11 7.23 21.34
CA TYR A 297 -23.27 7.17 20.46
C TYR A 297 -24.55 7.70 21.13
N ARG A 298 -24.80 7.36 22.41
CA ARG A 298 -25.96 7.87 23.16
C ARG A 298 -25.89 9.36 23.44
N GLN A 299 -24.70 9.90 23.70
CA GLN A 299 -24.50 11.34 23.90
C GLN A 299 -24.82 12.15 22.64
N ARG A 300 -24.44 11.65 21.47
CA ARG A 300 -24.72 12.28 20.18
C ARG A 300 -24.99 11.21 19.13
N PRO A 301 -26.24 10.78 18.93
CA PRO A 301 -26.58 9.82 17.89
C PRO A 301 -26.25 10.36 16.50
N GLY A 302 -25.69 9.50 15.66
CA GLY A 302 -25.30 9.83 14.29
C GLY A 302 -24.42 8.74 13.70
N ASN A 303 -23.81 9.02 12.56
CA ASN A 303 -22.90 8.08 11.91
C ASN A 303 -21.49 8.14 12.50
N TYR A 304 -20.98 6.99 12.91
CA TYR A 304 -19.61 6.81 13.39
C TYR A 304 -18.90 5.70 12.62
N LEU A 305 -17.57 5.77 12.60
CA LEU A 305 -16.71 4.72 12.05
C LEU A 305 -15.70 4.26 13.11
N ALA A 306 -15.71 2.97 13.43
CA ALA A 306 -14.83 2.35 14.41
C ALA A 306 -13.77 1.48 13.71
N PHE A 307 -12.50 1.79 13.97
CA PHE A 307 -11.35 1.14 13.36
C PHE A 307 -10.62 0.22 14.32
N PHE A 308 -10.33 -1.01 13.86
CA PHE A 308 -9.66 -2.05 14.64
C PHE A 308 -8.41 -2.59 13.93
N SER A 309 -7.51 -3.24 14.68
CA SER A 309 -6.27 -3.80 14.14
C SER A 309 -6.44 -5.05 13.28
N SER A 310 -7.56 -5.76 13.42
CA SER A 310 -7.82 -7.01 12.69
C SER A 310 -9.30 -7.36 12.67
N PHE A 311 -9.71 -8.15 11.68
CA PHE A 311 -11.08 -8.68 11.58
C PHE A 311 -11.48 -9.47 12.84
N ALA A 312 -10.60 -10.32 13.38
CA ALA A 312 -10.93 -11.10 14.58
C ALA A 312 -11.27 -10.22 15.79
N TYR A 313 -10.55 -9.10 15.97
CA TYR A 313 -10.83 -8.18 17.06
C TYR A 313 -12.09 -7.37 16.80
N LEU A 314 -12.27 -6.89 15.57
CA LEU A 314 -13.49 -6.24 15.09
C LEU A 314 -14.72 -7.09 15.35
N ASP A 315 -14.72 -8.35 14.88
CA ASP A 315 -15.85 -9.28 14.98
C ASP A 315 -16.24 -9.52 16.43
N THR A 316 -15.25 -9.65 17.32
CA THR A 316 -15.47 -9.86 18.75
C THR A 316 -16.12 -8.65 19.41
N VAL A 317 -15.63 -7.44 19.14
CA VAL A 317 -16.20 -6.19 19.70
C VAL A 317 -17.60 -5.93 19.12
N LEU A 318 -17.80 -6.18 17.83
CA LEU A 318 -19.11 -6.03 17.18
C LEU A 318 -20.15 -7.00 17.76
N ALA A 319 -19.78 -8.27 17.93
CA ALA A 319 -20.66 -9.26 18.54
C ALA A 319 -21.09 -8.81 19.94
N ARG A 320 -20.13 -8.32 20.74
CA ARG A 320 -20.41 -7.85 22.09
C ARG A 320 -21.27 -6.57 22.11
N LEU A 321 -21.03 -5.63 21.21
CA LEU A 321 -21.87 -4.43 21.06
C LEU A 321 -23.32 -4.81 20.74
N ARG A 322 -23.53 -5.75 19.81
CA ARG A 322 -24.89 -6.19 19.41
C ARG A 322 -25.63 -6.92 20.53
N GLU A 323 -24.90 -7.65 21.37
CA GLU A 323 -25.47 -8.33 22.53
C GLU A 323 -25.85 -7.34 23.64
N ALA A 324 -24.96 -6.40 23.98
CA ALA A 324 -25.18 -5.46 25.08
C ALA A 324 -26.05 -4.25 24.71
N HIS A 325 -26.06 -3.85 23.44
CA HIS A 325 -26.67 -2.61 22.94
C HIS A 325 -27.37 -2.83 21.59
N ALA A 326 -28.38 -3.71 21.58
CA ALA A 326 -29.14 -4.08 20.38
C ALA A 326 -29.85 -2.88 19.70
N GLU A 327 -30.05 -1.77 20.42
CA GLU A 327 -30.63 -0.53 19.91
C GLU A 327 -29.70 0.26 18.97
N ILE A 328 -28.39 -0.01 18.98
CA ILE A 328 -27.40 0.73 18.20
C ILE A 328 -27.23 0.05 16.83
N PRO A 329 -27.59 0.70 15.71
CA PRO A 329 -27.37 0.13 14.38
C PRO A 329 -25.87 -0.04 14.14
N ALA A 330 -25.44 -1.27 13.85
CA ALA A 330 -24.03 -1.58 13.63
C ALA A 330 -23.82 -2.51 12.43
N TRP A 331 -22.87 -2.16 11.57
CA TRP A 331 -22.48 -2.96 10.39
C TRP A 331 -20.97 -3.01 10.23
N ALA A 332 -20.46 -3.98 9.48
CA ALA A 332 -19.03 -4.25 9.41
C ALA A 332 -18.53 -4.51 7.99
N GLN A 333 -17.26 -4.16 7.78
CA GLN A 333 -16.47 -4.63 6.66
C GLN A 333 -16.25 -6.14 6.77
N THR A 334 -16.29 -6.85 5.64
CA THR A 334 -15.99 -8.28 5.54
C THR A 334 -14.60 -8.52 4.92
N ARG A 335 -14.04 -9.73 5.13
CA ARG A 335 -12.78 -10.13 4.49
C ARG A 335 -13.00 -10.30 2.99
N GLY A 336 -12.10 -9.74 2.17
CA GLY A 336 -12.20 -9.83 0.71
C GLY A 336 -13.42 -9.11 0.13
N MET A 337 -13.97 -8.13 0.86
CA MET A 337 -15.09 -7.29 0.45
C MET A 337 -14.83 -6.70 -0.95
N GLN A 338 -15.72 -6.98 -1.89
CA GLN A 338 -15.63 -6.48 -3.26
C GLN A 338 -16.04 -5.01 -3.31
N GLU A 339 -15.74 -4.34 -4.43
CA GLU A 339 -16.06 -2.91 -4.61
C GLU A 339 -17.55 -2.61 -4.42
N ALA A 340 -18.45 -3.43 -4.98
CA ALA A 340 -19.90 -3.26 -4.81
C ALA A 340 -20.37 -3.39 -3.34
N ASP A 341 -19.74 -4.28 -2.56
CA ASP A 341 -20.04 -4.45 -1.14
C ASP A 341 -19.49 -3.27 -0.32
N ARG A 342 -18.33 -2.72 -0.73
CA ARG A 342 -17.77 -1.50 -0.16
C ARG A 342 -18.70 -0.32 -0.39
N ASP A 343 -19.20 -0.15 -1.60
CA ASP A 343 -20.14 0.92 -1.93
C ASP A 343 -21.44 0.79 -1.13
N THR A 344 -21.92 -0.44 -0.95
CA THR A 344 -23.08 -0.74 -0.09
C THR A 344 -22.81 -0.40 1.38
N PHE A 345 -21.61 -0.68 1.89
CA PHE A 345 -21.19 -0.29 3.24
C PHE A 345 -21.20 1.24 3.38
N LEU A 346 -20.65 1.96 2.41
CA LEU A 346 -20.54 3.42 2.42
C LEU A 346 -21.89 4.11 2.24
N ALA A 347 -22.81 3.53 1.46
CA ALA A 347 -24.15 4.06 1.23
C ALA A 347 -24.98 4.20 2.52
N ARG A 348 -24.60 3.50 3.61
CA ARG A 348 -25.23 3.66 4.93
C ARG A 348 -24.90 4.99 5.60
N PHE A 349 -23.77 5.61 5.26
CA PHE A 349 -23.35 6.92 5.77
C PHE A 349 -24.05 8.06 5.02
N ARG A 350 -25.37 8.16 5.22
CA ARG A 350 -26.22 9.23 4.66
C ARG A 350 -26.36 10.40 5.64
N PRO A 351 -26.64 11.63 5.16
CA PRO A 351 -27.00 12.76 6.03
C PRO A 351 -28.14 12.39 6.99
N GLY A 352 -28.05 12.81 8.25
CA GLY A 352 -28.96 12.41 9.33
C GLY A 352 -28.99 10.91 9.66
N GLY A 353 -28.10 10.10 9.08
CA GLY A 353 -27.96 8.67 9.37
C GLY A 353 -27.48 8.42 10.79
N GLN A 354 -27.77 7.22 11.29
CA GLN A 354 -27.40 6.79 12.64
C GLN A 354 -26.86 5.37 12.63
N GLY A 355 -25.68 5.21 13.23
CA GLY A 355 -25.09 3.91 13.53
C GLY A 355 -23.58 3.92 13.48
N ILE A 356 -22.98 2.75 13.75
CA ILE A 356 -21.54 2.57 13.84
C ILE A 356 -21.11 1.57 12.77
N GLY A 357 -20.34 2.04 11.78
CA GLY A 357 -19.61 1.18 10.86
C GLY A 357 -18.34 0.66 11.51
N PHE A 358 -18.03 -0.62 11.31
CA PHE A 358 -16.82 -1.27 11.82
C PHE A 358 -15.89 -1.60 10.64
N ALA A 359 -14.63 -1.18 10.72
CA ALA A 359 -13.63 -1.40 9.67
C ALA A 359 -12.25 -1.75 10.26
N VAL A 360 -11.38 -2.34 9.44
CA VAL A 360 -9.98 -2.57 9.81
C VAL A 360 -9.15 -1.35 9.40
N LEU A 361 -8.28 -0.88 10.30
CA LEU A 361 -7.38 0.24 10.02
C LEU A 361 -6.34 -0.15 8.96
N GLY A 362 -6.10 0.75 7.99
CA GLY A 362 -5.16 0.50 6.89
C GLY A 362 -5.72 -0.37 5.76
N GLY A 363 -7.03 -0.63 5.73
CA GLY A 363 -7.73 -1.18 4.57
C GLY A 363 -8.36 -0.08 3.70
N ALA A 364 -9.16 -0.49 2.71
CA ALA A 364 -9.87 0.40 1.77
C ALA A 364 -10.78 1.45 2.43
N PHE A 365 -11.02 1.38 3.74
CA PHE A 365 -11.82 2.34 4.48
C PHE A 365 -11.03 3.40 5.26
N ALA A 366 -9.71 3.24 5.36
CA ALA A 366 -8.83 4.28 5.94
C ALA A 366 -8.39 5.32 4.89
N GLU A 367 -8.45 4.95 3.60
CA GLU A 367 -7.99 5.73 2.45
C GLU A 367 -9.11 5.93 1.43
N GLY A 368 -9.16 7.09 0.76
CA GLY A 368 -9.99 7.29 -0.43
C GLY A 368 -11.51 7.44 -0.24
N ILE A 369 -12.06 7.33 0.97
CA ILE A 369 -13.49 7.58 1.20
C ILE A 369 -13.77 9.06 1.39
N ASP A 370 -14.85 9.53 0.77
CA ASP A 370 -15.42 10.86 0.97
C ASP A 370 -16.80 10.83 1.64
N LEU A 371 -16.85 11.17 2.94
CA LEU A 371 -18.08 11.29 3.74
C LEU A 371 -18.21 12.72 4.29
N PRO A 372 -18.52 13.72 3.44
CA PRO A 372 -18.55 15.12 3.86
C PRO A 372 -19.75 15.45 4.75
N GLY A 373 -19.61 16.49 5.58
CA GLY A 373 -20.70 17.05 6.38
C GLY A 373 -21.10 16.14 7.54
N ASP A 374 -22.41 16.00 7.74
CA ASP A 374 -22.99 15.19 8.82
C ASP A 374 -23.05 13.68 8.50
N ARG A 375 -22.51 13.26 7.34
CA ARG A 375 -22.44 11.84 6.95
C ARG A 375 -21.53 11.03 7.86
N LEU A 376 -20.54 11.65 8.50
CA LEU A 376 -19.67 11.03 9.51
C LEU A 376 -19.37 12.04 10.62
N ILE A 377 -20.01 11.87 11.78
CA ILE A 377 -19.88 12.82 12.90
C ILE A 377 -18.82 12.41 13.92
N GLY A 378 -18.20 11.25 13.74
CA GLY A 378 -17.08 10.86 14.58
C GLY A 378 -16.42 9.55 14.19
N ALA A 379 -15.26 9.31 14.79
CA ALA A 379 -14.50 8.09 14.60
C ALA A 379 -13.94 7.56 15.92
N PHE A 380 -13.87 6.24 16.03
CA PHE A 380 -13.20 5.53 17.12
C PHE A 380 -12.00 4.79 16.53
N ILE A 381 -10.82 4.96 17.11
CA ILE A 381 -9.60 4.29 16.66
C ILE A 381 -9.08 3.44 17.81
N ALA A 382 -9.41 2.14 17.79
CA ALA A 382 -9.04 1.15 18.80
C ALA A 382 -7.77 0.37 18.42
N THR A 383 -6.76 1.09 17.92
CA THR A 383 -5.44 0.57 17.58
C THR A 383 -4.47 1.71 17.22
N LEU A 384 -3.15 1.47 17.33
CA LEU A 384 -2.13 2.37 16.78
C LEU A 384 -1.78 2.07 15.31
N GLY A 385 -2.42 1.09 14.68
CA GLY A 385 -2.12 0.71 13.29
C GLY A 385 -0.71 0.17 13.08
N LEU A 386 -0.02 -0.23 14.15
CA LEU A 386 1.34 -0.76 14.08
C LEU A 386 1.37 -2.02 13.20
N PRO A 387 2.37 -2.16 12.31
CA PRO A 387 2.65 -3.41 11.62
C PRO A 387 2.81 -4.59 12.60
N PRO A 388 2.54 -5.82 12.14
CA PRO A 388 2.74 -7.01 12.95
C PRO A 388 4.22 -7.17 13.36
N PHE A 389 4.43 -7.72 14.55
CA PHE A 389 5.76 -8.12 15.02
C PHE A 389 6.07 -9.51 14.46
N ASP A 390 6.55 -9.55 13.22
CA ASP A 390 6.94 -10.77 12.51
C ASP A 390 8.39 -10.70 12.02
N PRO A 391 8.98 -11.81 11.57
CA PRO A 391 10.39 -11.82 11.15
C PRO A 391 10.71 -10.81 10.04
N PHE A 392 9.76 -10.53 9.14
CA PHE A 392 9.93 -9.53 8.09
C PHE A 392 10.05 -8.11 8.69
N ASN A 393 9.12 -7.72 9.56
CA ASN A 393 9.13 -6.38 10.15
C ASN A 393 10.30 -6.17 11.11
N GLU A 394 10.76 -7.23 11.82
CA GLU A 394 11.98 -7.15 12.63
C GLU A 394 13.24 -6.98 11.76
N ALA A 395 13.30 -7.65 10.60
CA ALA A 395 14.39 -7.44 9.65
C ALA A 395 14.34 -6.04 9.00
N LEU A 396 13.14 -5.53 8.69
CA LEU A 396 12.92 -4.15 8.26
C LEU A 396 13.41 -3.16 9.31
N LYS A 397 12.98 -3.32 10.57
CA LYS A 397 13.44 -2.52 11.71
C LYS A 397 14.97 -2.52 11.81
N ALA A 398 15.59 -3.71 11.82
CA ALA A 398 17.04 -3.82 11.92
C ALA A 398 17.77 -3.13 10.75
N ARG A 399 17.19 -3.17 9.55
CA ARG A 399 17.76 -2.49 8.37
C ARG A 399 17.67 -0.97 8.48
N LEU A 400 16.51 -0.48 8.89
CA LEU A 400 16.26 0.95 9.06
C LEU A 400 17.08 1.53 10.22
N GLU A 401 17.29 0.74 11.28
CA GLU A 401 18.20 1.10 12.37
C GLU A 401 19.64 1.25 11.86
N ARG A 402 20.13 0.28 11.09
CA ARG A 402 21.50 0.34 10.54
C ARG A 402 21.70 1.54 9.60
N ARG A 403 20.70 1.85 8.78
CA ARG A 403 20.82 2.86 7.73
C ARG A 403 20.54 4.29 8.23
N PHE A 404 19.62 4.45 9.19
CA PHE A 404 19.10 5.76 9.61
C PHE A 404 19.08 5.96 11.13
N GLY A 405 19.38 4.94 11.94
CA GLY A 405 19.31 5.01 13.42
C GLY A 405 17.89 5.22 13.98
N CYS A 406 16.86 4.90 13.18
CA CYS A 406 15.45 5.18 13.48
C CYS A 406 14.56 3.93 13.27
N GLY A 407 15.05 2.73 13.61
CA GLY A 407 14.42 1.46 13.26
C GLY A 407 12.99 1.32 13.80
N ASP A 408 12.77 1.57 15.09
CA ASP A 408 11.43 1.46 15.70
C ASP A 408 10.45 2.51 15.16
N ASP A 409 10.92 3.74 14.91
CA ASP A 409 10.07 4.81 14.39
C ASP A 409 9.65 4.55 12.94
N TYR A 410 10.61 4.14 12.10
CA TYR A 410 10.37 3.98 10.67
C TYR A 410 9.68 2.66 10.34
N ALA A 411 9.93 1.59 11.10
CA ALA A 411 9.26 0.31 10.87
C ALA A 411 7.86 0.28 11.48
N TYR A 412 7.63 0.93 12.63
CA TYR A 412 6.38 0.76 13.38
C TYR A 412 5.61 2.05 13.67
N ARG A 413 6.23 3.02 14.36
CA ARG A 413 5.47 4.14 14.96
C ARG A 413 4.93 5.10 13.91
N ILE A 414 5.78 5.62 13.03
CA ILE A 414 5.37 6.60 12.01
C ILE A 414 4.36 5.99 11.02
N PRO A 415 4.61 4.80 10.42
CA PRO A 415 3.62 4.17 9.54
C PRO A 415 2.27 3.91 10.22
N GLY A 416 2.27 3.49 11.49
CA GLY A 416 1.05 3.29 12.26
C GLY A 416 0.28 4.58 12.47
N LEU A 417 0.97 5.66 12.86
CA LEU A 417 0.35 6.96 13.12
C LEU A 417 -0.15 7.64 11.85
N ILE A 418 0.52 7.47 10.70
CA ILE A 418 0.00 7.92 9.41
C ILE A 418 -1.39 7.31 9.17
N LYS A 419 -1.57 6.00 9.38
CA LYS A 419 -2.88 5.33 9.24
C LYS A 419 -3.93 5.90 10.20
N VAL A 420 -3.55 6.16 11.46
CA VAL A 420 -4.44 6.77 12.46
C VAL A 420 -4.90 8.16 12.01
N ILE A 421 -3.99 9.01 11.53
CA ILE A 421 -4.30 10.37 11.10
C ILE A 421 -5.15 10.35 9.82
N GLN A 422 -4.85 9.47 8.87
CA GLN A 422 -5.65 9.28 7.65
C GLN A 422 -7.09 8.84 7.96
N ALA A 423 -7.27 7.93 8.92
CA ALA A 423 -8.58 7.51 9.39
C ALA A 423 -9.32 8.63 10.14
N ALA A 424 -8.63 9.40 10.97
CA ALA A 424 -9.19 10.53 11.70
C ALA A 424 -9.59 11.70 10.77
N GLY A 425 -8.82 11.96 9.71
CA GLY A 425 -9.09 12.98 8.69
C GLY A 425 -10.37 12.72 7.87
N ARG A 426 -11.06 11.59 8.09
CA ARG A 426 -12.38 11.31 7.50
C ARG A 426 -13.51 12.09 8.20
N VAL A 427 -13.32 12.48 9.46
CA VAL A 427 -14.35 13.18 10.26
C VAL A 427 -14.46 14.66 9.87
N ILE A 428 -13.35 15.31 9.51
CA ILE A 428 -13.31 16.72 9.15
C ILE A 428 -12.78 16.85 7.73
N ARG A 429 -13.66 17.20 6.78
CA ARG A 429 -13.34 17.36 5.35
C ARG A 429 -13.49 18.82 4.90
N GLY A 430 -14.42 19.55 5.51
CA GLY A 430 -14.70 20.95 5.24
C GLY A 430 -14.55 21.86 6.47
N PRO A 431 -14.39 23.18 6.29
CA PRO A 431 -14.28 24.16 7.38
C PRO A 431 -15.52 24.26 8.29
N GLN A 432 -16.64 23.66 7.90
CA GLN A 432 -17.88 23.65 8.67
C GLN A 432 -18.13 22.31 9.37
N ASP A 433 -17.35 21.28 9.07
CA ASP A 433 -17.53 19.96 9.65
C ASP A 433 -17.19 20.00 11.14
N ARG A 434 -17.96 19.23 11.92
CA ARG A 434 -17.78 19.09 13.36
C ARG A 434 -17.98 17.66 13.80
N GLY A 435 -17.03 17.13 14.56
CA GLY A 435 -17.11 15.74 15.02
C GLY A 435 -16.30 15.42 16.25
N THR A 436 -16.32 14.14 16.59
CA THR A 436 -15.58 13.59 17.74
C THR A 436 -14.62 12.51 17.26
N LEU A 437 -13.38 12.56 17.73
CA LEU A 437 -12.39 11.51 17.54
C LEU A 437 -12.04 10.90 18.90
N VAL A 438 -12.21 9.60 19.03
CA VAL A 438 -11.80 8.86 20.23
C VAL A 438 -10.65 7.94 19.88
N LEU A 439 -9.48 8.23 20.45
CA LEU A 439 -8.29 7.40 20.35
C LEU A 439 -8.28 6.43 21.53
N ILE A 440 -8.43 5.13 21.25
CA ILE A 440 -8.59 4.10 22.29
C ILE A 440 -7.32 3.24 22.33
N ASP A 441 -6.35 3.69 23.13
CA ASP A 441 -5.17 2.93 23.56
C ASP A 441 -4.37 3.76 24.58
N ASP A 442 -3.80 3.12 25.61
CA ASP A 442 -2.94 3.74 26.62
C ASP A 442 -1.74 4.48 26.00
N ARG A 443 -1.16 3.93 24.93
CA ARG A 443 0.02 4.50 24.28
C ARG A 443 -0.20 5.86 23.65
N PHE A 444 -1.43 6.23 23.28
CA PHE A 444 -1.69 7.57 22.75
C PHE A 444 -1.36 8.67 23.78
N GLY A 445 -1.33 8.34 25.07
CA GLY A 445 -0.88 9.23 26.14
C GLY A 445 0.65 9.42 26.20
N HIS A 446 1.44 8.51 25.61
CA HIS A 446 2.90 8.59 25.69
C HIS A 446 3.45 9.66 24.74
N HIS A 447 4.45 10.42 25.19
CA HIS A 447 5.07 11.53 24.46
C HIS A 447 5.50 11.16 23.02
N GLN A 448 6.10 9.98 22.84
CA GLN A 448 6.58 9.50 21.55
C GLN A 448 5.48 9.30 20.48
N PHE A 449 4.23 9.04 20.89
CA PHE A 449 3.11 8.96 19.96
C PHE A 449 2.39 10.30 19.84
N ARG A 450 2.25 11.00 20.97
CA ARG A 450 1.60 12.31 21.05
C ARG A 450 2.27 13.38 20.18
N SER A 451 3.60 13.35 20.11
CA SER A 451 4.42 14.26 19.29
C SER A 451 4.26 14.06 17.78
N LEU A 452 3.71 12.91 17.34
CA LEU A 452 3.44 12.60 15.94
C LEU A 452 2.00 12.96 15.52
N LEU A 453 1.13 13.31 16.46
CA LEU A 453 -0.25 13.72 16.17
C LEU A 453 -0.31 15.14 15.58
N PRO A 454 -1.32 15.46 14.77
CA PRO A 454 -1.49 16.80 14.21
C PRO A 454 -1.53 17.87 15.30
N SER A 455 -0.73 18.92 15.14
CA SER A 455 -0.59 19.99 16.14
C SER A 455 -1.89 20.77 16.41
N TRP A 456 -2.82 20.79 15.46
CA TRP A 456 -4.13 21.43 15.61
C TRP A 456 -5.13 20.61 16.45
N TRP A 457 -4.81 19.34 16.76
CA TRP A 457 -5.64 18.52 17.65
C TRP A 457 -5.45 18.95 19.10
N ARG A 458 -6.50 19.53 19.70
CA ARG A 458 -6.51 19.80 21.14
C ARG A 458 -6.97 18.53 21.87
N LEU A 459 -6.00 17.80 22.42
CA LEU A 459 -6.26 16.56 23.15
C LEU A 459 -6.93 16.86 24.49
N GLN A 460 -8.16 16.38 24.65
CA GLN A 460 -8.91 16.47 25.88
C GLN A 460 -8.67 15.22 26.73
N PRO A 461 -8.34 15.35 28.03
CA PRO A 461 -8.39 14.22 28.93
C PRO A 461 -9.83 13.71 29.03
N VAL A 462 -10.00 12.38 29.06
CA VAL A 462 -11.28 11.76 29.38
C VAL A 462 -11.55 12.01 30.86
N GLN A 463 -12.75 12.51 31.19
CA GLN A 463 -13.24 12.66 32.56
C GLN A 463 -13.65 11.32 33.16
#